data_AF-A0A1G0M6B6-F1
#
_entry.id   AF-A0A1G0M6B6-F1
#
_cell.length_a   1.000
_cell.length_b   1.000
_cell.length_c   1.000
_cell.angle_alpha   90.00
_cell.angle_beta   90.00
_cell.angle_gamma   90.00
#
_symmetry.space_group_name_H-M   'P 1'
#
loop_
_entity.id
_entity.type
_entity.pdbx_description
1 polymer ?
#
loop_
_entity_poly.entity_id
_entity_poly.type
_entity_poly.pdbx_seq_one_letter_code
_entity_poly.pdbx_strand_id
1 'polypeptide(L)'
;MKPLRIYYLSLLILMISLSLTCSAFAQVPLRISIKFILDASDNRPATGNLNTDAEINTEFTSAINILARAYTEFSVDRIEFVDLSGLSQWYSTSAATIDGRDQLRAAAIAAPATYHWRTDAINIYINGGTSSAISDFPPNNNIILMNQWCGNTPSCILHEMGHSLNLMHTHEPCCTNQDACADTITDNSSWTKDQLAQNNYGCLYASCTVSQKNAVDLVYNNVMSYHTDEPQLRLSPCQMDRVSSQAYGDRNWIVSKIPVYVNKYVAGTSGTFASPYMTLQGALNAGGLDNRVLVLQQGAYTTSQELINFSLLDIVTRSGPSSFSLPGVQKYILPVELEKSKNPGVSNAIKSVQNEDRSARNVEKTAASAEANAVRPEEKTAIRADANSRAKFHHDNAIKGLLGAEQFAEGNEKLAIQLELAQRYRDAGDCGNAIRFFKKVAETTDQPGLKEEALSQIGRCGDKKNNIGK
;
A
#
# COMPACT_ATOMS: atom_id res chain seq x y z
N MET A 1 19.74 43.44 -41.88
CA MET A 1 19.37 43.07 -40.50
C MET A 1 18.16 42.15 -40.58
N LYS A 2 18.29 40.89 -40.14
CA LYS A 2 17.24 39.86 -40.22
C LYS A 2 16.33 39.95 -38.99
N PRO A 3 15.00 39.81 -39.10
CA PRO A 3 14.14 39.75 -37.94
C PRO A 3 14.30 38.38 -37.26
N LEU A 4 14.64 38.45 -35.97
CA LEU A 4 14.74 37.32 -35.05
C LEU A 4 13.32 36.76 -34.86
N ARG A 5 13.00 35.65 -35.54
CA ARG A 5 11.79 34.86 -35.30
C ARG A 5 11.89 34.26 -33.89
N ILE A 6 11.05 34.77 -32.99
CA ILE A 6 10.86 34.26 -31.63
C ILE A 6 10.19 32.87 -31.75
N TYR A 7 11.01 31.82 -31.76
CA TYR A 7 10.59 30.45 -31.47
C TYR A 7 10.57 30.27 -29.94
N TYR A 8 9.51 30.73 -29.28
CA TYR A 8 9.27 30.48 -27.85
C TYR A 8 7.82 30.05 -27.59
N LEU A 9 7.29 29.15 -28.42
CA LEU A 9 5.97 28.56 -28.22
C LEU A 9 5.94 27.03 -28.30
N SER A 10 7.10 26.38 -28.15
CA SER A 10 7.23 24.91 -28.28
C SER A 10 8.10 24.24 -27.23
N LEU A 11 8.33 24.88 -26.08
CA LEU A 11 9.09 24.26 -24.99
C LEU A 11 8.58 24.67 -23.61
N LEU A 12 7.27 24.53 -23.41
CA LEU A 12 6.76 24.18 -22.08
C LEU A 12 6.12 22.80 -22.21
N ILE A 13 6.94 21.82 -22.61
CA ILE A 13 6.72 20.44 -22.18
C ILE A 13 6.90 20.53 -20.68
N LEU A 14 5.79 20.79 -19.98
CA LEU A 14 5.68 20.51 -18.56
C LEU A 14 5.87 18.99 -18.51
N MET A 15 7.13 18.56 -18.34
CA MET A 15 7.46 17.21 -17.88
C MET A 15 6.86 17.12 -16.49
N ILE A 16 5.54 16.90 -16.46
CA ILE A 16 4.88 16.34 -15.31
C ILE A 16 5.45 14.92 -15.28
N SER A 17 6.56 14.74 -14.57
CA SER A 17 7.09 13.46 -14.16
C SER A 17 6.01 12.83 -13.27
N LEU A 18 5.02 12.22 -13.93
CA LEU A 18 3.82 11.70 -13.29
C LEU A 18 4.19 10.39 -12.61
N SER A 19 4.68 10.51 -11.38
CA SER A 19 4.98 9.39 -10.49
C SER A 19 3.78 8.46 -10.40
N LEU A 20 3.89 7.23 -10.92
CA LEU A 20 2.96 6.15 -10.63
C LEU A 20 3.06 5.87 -9.13
N THR A 21 2.10 6.30 -8.32
CA THR A 21 2.00 5.81 -6.94
C THR A 21 1.42 4.41 -7.02
N CYS A 22 2.25 3.39 -6.83
CA CYS A 22 1.75 2.03 -6.76
C CYS A 22 1.03 1.86 -5.41
N SER A 23 -0.30 1.82 -5.42
CA SER A 23 -1.11 1.56 -4.22
C SER A 23 -1.46 0.08 -4.06
N ALA A 24 -0.82 -0.81 -4.83
CA ALA A 24 -0.96 -2.25 -4.65
C ALA A 24 -0.16 -2.66 -3.39
N PHE A 25 -0.86 -2.79 -2.27
CA PHE A 25 -0.29 -3.31 -1.03
C PHE A 25 -0.31 -4.85 -1.05
N ALA A 26 0.75 -5.46 -0.51
CA ALA A 26 0.86 -6.89 -0.18
C ALA A 26 0.57 -7.90 -1.32
N GLN A 27 1.60 -8.29 -2.09
CA GLN A 27 1.46 -9.28 -3.18
C GLN A 27 2.48 -10.42 -3.14
N VAL A 28 3.28 -10.54 -2.07
CA VAL A 28 4.14 -11.70 -1.83
C VAL A 28 3.41 -12.64 -0.88
N PRO A 29 2.68 -13.65 -1.38
CA PRO A 29 1.77 -14.42 -0.55
C PRO A 29 2.55 -15.49 0.21
N LEU A 30 2.46 -15.44 1.54
CA LEU A 30 2.95 -16.46 2.46
C LEU A 30 1.98 -17.64 2.44
N ARG A 31 2.46 -18.79 1.98
CA ARG A 31 1.68 -20.02 1.83
C ARG A 31 1.46 -20.68 3.15
N ILE A 32 0.20 -20.89 3.50
CA ILE A 32 -0.19 -21.63 4.69
C ILE A 32 -1.25 -22.67 4.38
N SER A 33 -1.19 -23.78 5.11
CA SER A 33 -2.13 -24.87 5.01
C SER A 33 -2.72 -25.20 6.39
N ILE A 34 -4.04 -25.19 6.49
CA ILE A 34 -4.79 -25.33 7.74
C ILE A 34 -5.44 -26.70 7.83
N LYS A 35 -5.31 -27.32 9.01
CA LYS A 35 -5.87 -28.61 9.32
C LYS A 35 -6.62 -28.58 10.65
N PHE A 36 -7.89 -28.92 10.63
CA PHE A 36 -8.65 -29.21 11.85
C PHE A 36 -8.48 -30.67 12.23
N ILE A 37 -7.93 -30.94 13.40
CA ILE A 37 -7.90 -32.28 13.99
C ILE A 37 -9.28 -32.53 14.59
N LEU A 38 -9.96 -33.58 14.13
CA LEU A 38 -11.28 -33.94 14.63
C LEU A 38 -11.18 -34.83 15.87
N ASP A 39 -12.23 -34.82 16.69
CA ASP A 39 -12.38 -35.73 17.82
C ASP A 39 -12.67 -37.17 17.35
N ALA A 40 -12.85 -38.10 18.30
CA ALA A 40 -13.13 -39.50 17.99
C ALA A 40 -14.50 -39.75 17.32
N SER A 41 -15.37 -38.73 17.28
CA SER A 41 -16.68 -38.74 16.62
C SER A 41 -16.68 -37.90 15.34
N ASP A 42 -15.50 -37.56 14.80
CA ASP A 42 -15.30 -36.72 13.61
C ASP A 42 -15.92 -35.31 13.74
N ASN A 43 -15.94 -34.74 14.94
CA ASN A 43 -16.35 -33.35 15.16
C ASN A 43 -15.14 -32.44 15.36
N ARG A 44 -15.27 -31.20 14.88
CA ARG A 44 -14.37 -30.10 15.25
C ARG A 44 -14.56 -29.71 16.73
N PRO A 45 -13.63 -28.93 17.30
CA PRO A 45 -13.82 -28.30 18.60
C PRO A 45 -15.18 -27.61 18.75
N ALA A 46 -15.95 -27.97 19.77
CA ALA A 46 -17.28 -27.39 19.97
C ALA A 46 -17.24 -25.96 20.53
N THR A 47 -16.09 -25.54 21.07
CA THR A 47 -15.87 -24.23 21.70
C THR A 47 -14.50 -23.69 21.33
N GLY A 48 -14.29 -22.38 21.51
CA GLY A 48 -13.02 -21.71 21.26
C GLY A 48 -13.13 -20.50 20.36
N ASN A 49 -11.97 -19.96 20.02
CA ASN A 49 -11.84 -18.81 19.11
C ASN A 49 -11.59 -19.22 17.65
N LEU A 50 -11.30 -20.50 17.40
CA LEU A 50 -10.84 -21.02 16.11
C LEU A 50 -11.50 -22.37 15.82
N ASN A 51 -12.84 -22.43 15.82
CA ASN A 51 -13.54 -23.70 15.60
C ASN A 51 -14.41 -23.74 14.34
N THR A 52 -14.60 -22.61 13.67
CA THR A 52 -15.36 -22.49 12.41
C THR A 52 -14.52 -21.90 11.28
N ASP A 53 -14.90 -22.18 10.03
CA ASP A 53 -14.27 -21.56 8.85
C ASP A 53 -14.37 -20.02 8.89
N ALA A 54 -15.46 -19.48 9.44
CA ALA A 54 -15.72 -18.04 9.52
C ALA A 54 -14.74 -17.32 10.45
N GLU A 55 -14.41 -17.92 11.59
CA GLU A 55 -13.42 -17.37 12.52
C GLU A 55 -12.02 -17.41 11.91
N ILE A 56 -11.65 -18.51 11.25
CA ILE A 56 -10.39 -18.58 10.51
C ILE A 56 -10.33 -17.51 9.42
N ASN A 57 -11.40 -17.32 8.64
CA ASN A 57 -11.44 -16.26 7.64
C ASN A 57 -11.32 -14.85 8.27
N THR A 58 -11.81 -14.67 9.50
CA THR A 58 -11.71 -13.41 10.26
C THR A 58 -10.27 -13.14 10.70
N GLU A 59 -9.57 -14.15 11.22
CA GLU A 59 -8.13 -14.06 11.55
C GLU A 59 -7.29 -13.72 10.31
N PHE A 60 -7.57 -14.35 9.17
CA PHE A 60 -6.86 -14.07 7.92
C PHE A 60 -7.10 -12.65 7.41
N THR A 61 -8.35 -12.21 7.44
CA THR A 61 -8.71 -10.85 7.05
C THR A 61 -7.97 -9.84 7.93
N SER A 62 -7.90 -10.12 9.23
CA SER A 62 -7.18 -9.28 10.19
C SER A 62 -5.67 -9.30 9.93
N ALA A 63 -5.08 -10.47 9.69
CA ALA A 63 -3.67 -10.60 9.34
C ALA A 63 -3.31 -9.80 8.08
N ILE A 64 -4.09 -9.93 7.01
CA ILE A 64 -3.91 -9.16 5.76
C ILE A 64 -4.02 -7.66 6.03
N ASN A 65 -4.99 -7.23 6.83
CA ASN A 65 -5.17 -5.81 7.17
C ASN A 65 -4.00 -5.26 8.01
N ILE A 66 -3.48 -6.04 8.96
CA ILE A 66 -2.31 -5.65 9.78
C ILE A 66 -1.07 -5.52 8.89
N LEU A 67 -0.82 -6.52 8.06
CA LEU A 67 0.29 -6.52 7.10
C LEU A 67 0.21 -5.32 6.14
N ALA A 68 -0.97 -5.07 5.55
CA ALA A 68 -1.19 -3.93 4.67
C ALA A 68 -0.94 -2.58 5.37
N ARG A 69 -1.40 -2.41 6.62
CA ARG A 69 -1.16 -1.19 7.43
C ARG A 69 0.32 -1.00 7.78
N ALA A 70 1.05 -2.09 7.95
CA ALA A 70 2.49 -2.08 8.18
C ALA A 70 3.32 -1.77 6.93
N TYR A 71 2.69 -1.55 5.76
CA TYR A 71 3.37 -1.36 4.48
C TYR A 71 4.37 -2.49 4.17
N THR A 72 3.97 -3.73 4.45
CA THR A 72 4.77 -4.90 4.07
C THR A 72 4.44 -5.37 2.66
N GLU A 73 5.40 -6.04 2.03
CA GLU A 73 5.20 -6.74 0.76
C GLU A 73 4.37 -8.02 0.90
N PHE A 74 4.24 -8.55 2.13
CA PHE A 74 3.64 -9.85 2.36
C PHE A 74 2.12 -9.80 2.48
N SER A 75 1.46 -10.78 1.86
CA SER A 75 0.09 -11.17 2.16
C SER A 75 0.09 -12.60 2.70
N VAL A 76 -1.09 -13.08 3.11
CA VAL A 76 -1.27 -14.47 3.55
C VAL A 76 -2.12 -15.19 2.51
N ASP A 77 -1.70 -16.37 2.07
CA ASP A 77 -2.40 -17.20 1.09
C ASP A 77 -2.67 -18.59 1.65
N ARG A 78 -3.95 -18.93 1.73
CA ARG A 78 -4.41 -20.22 2.22
C ARG A 78 -4.49 -21.18 1.05
N ILE A 79 -3.52 -22.08 0.95
CA ILE A 79 -3.45 -23.04 -0.15
C ILE A 79 -4.22 -24.34 0.13
N GLU A 80 -4.54 -24.61 1.40
CA GLU A 80 -5.28 -25.80 1.82
C GLU A 80 -6.03 -25.54 3.14
N PHE A 81 -7.21 -26.13 3.24
CA PHE A 81 -8.08 -26.12 4.41
C PHE A 81 -8.79 -27.48 4.48
N VAL A 82 -8.51 -28.29 5.50
CA VAL A 82 -9.02 -29.67 5.58
C VAL A 82 -9.34 -30.10 7.00
N ASP A 83 -10.32 -30.98 7.13
CA ASP A 83 -10.66 -31.69 8.36
C ASP A 83 -9.98 -33.06 8.38
N LEU A 84 -9.25 -33.36 9.45
CA LEU A 84 -8.47 -34.59 9.61
C LEU A 84 -9.19 -35.58 10.53
N SER A 85 -9.87 -36.55 9.93
CA SER A 85 -10.50 -37.68 10.63
C SER A 85 -9.48 -38.74 11.04
N GLY A 86 -9.81 -39.53 12.07
CA GLY A 86 -8.97 -40.65 12.53
C GLY A 86 -7.67 -40.24 13.24
N LEU A 87 -7.50 -38.96 13.57
CA LEU A 87 -6.32 -38.41 14.27
C LEU A 87 -6.65 -37.89 15.68
N SER A 88 -7.69 -38.42 16.30
CA SER A 88 -8.23 -37.95 17.58
C SER A 88 -7.26 -38.08 18.76
N GLN A 89 -6.18 -38.87 18.64
CA GLN A 89 -5.09 -38.90 19.61
C GLN A 89 -4.38 -37.54 19.77
N TRP A 90 -4.49 -36.66 18.77
CA TRP A 90 -3.95 -35.30 18.80
C TRP A 90 -4.98 -34.24 19.18
N TYR A 91 -6.25 -34.61 19.35
CA TYR A 91 -7.35 -33.66 19.51
C TYR A 91 -7.20 -32.80 20.78
N SER A 92 -6.71 -33.39 21.87
CA SER A 92 -6.53 -32.70 23.15
C SER A 92 -5.07 -32.39 23.47
N THR A 93 -4.15 -32.54 22.51
CA THR A 93 -2.74 -32.23 22.71
C THR A 93 -2.58 -30.74 23.03
N SER A 94 -1.98 -30.46 24.18
CA SER A 94 -1.74 -29.08 24.60
C SER A 94 -0.67 -28.43 23.72
N ALA A 95 -0.97 -27.22 23.27
CA ALA A 95 -0.02 -26.30 22.67
C ALA A 95 0.87 -25.57 23.72
N ALA A 96 0.81 -25.93 25.01
CA ALA A 96 1.64 -25.31 26.04
C ALA A 96 3.05 -25.92 26.14
N THR A 97 3.31 -27.04 25.45
CA THR A 97 4.61 -27.72 25.50
C THR A 97 5.15 -27.99 24.11
N ILE A 98 6.47 -27.84 23.97
CA ILE A 98 7.22 -28.12 22.74
C ILE A 98 7.04 -29.58 22.31
N ASP A 99 6.98 -30.51 23.28
CA ASP A 99 6.86 -31.95 23.02
C ASP A 99 5.63 -32.30 22.19
N GLY A 100 4.46 -31.71 22.48
CA GLY A 100 3.23 -32.01 21.75
C GLY A 100 3.30 -31.57 20.28
N ARG A 101 3.83 -30.37 20.03
CA ARG A 101 4.07 -29.83 18.69
C ARG A 101 5.07 -30.68 17.92
N ASP A 102 6.19 -31.04 18.54
CA ASP A 102 7.28 -31.77 17.86
C ASP A 102 6.92 -33.22 17.56
N GLN A 103 6.17 -33.89 18.45
CA GLN A 103 5.64 -35.21 18.18
C GLN A 103 4.63 -35.20 17.03
N LEU A 104 3.71 -34.22 17.00
CA LEU A 104 2.78 -34.03 15.88
C LEU A 104 3.54 -33.77 14.57
N ARG A 105 4.54 -32.88 14.60
CA ARG A 105 5.41 -32.59 13.45
C ARG A 105 6.10 -33.84 12.92
N ALA A 106 6.71 -34.62 13.81
CA ALA A 106 7.40 -35.84 13.44
C ALA A 106 6.43 -36.87 12.82
N ALA A 107 5.24 -37.03 13.40
CA ALA A 107 4.20 -37.90 12.85
C ALA A 107 3.71 -37.43 11.47
N ALA A 108 3.50 -36.13 11.29
CA ALA A 108 3.05 -35.54 10.03
C ALA A 108 4.10 -35.69 8.92
N ILE A 109 5.39 -35.51 9.24
CA ILE A 109 6.49 -35.75 8.30
C ILE A 109 6.60 -37.23 7.93
N ALA A 110 6.39 -38.14 8.89
CA ALA A 110 6.45 -39.58 8.65
C ALA A 110 5.27 -40.10 7.80
N ALA A 111 4.11 -39.45 7.88
CA ALA A 111 2.89 -39.84 7.17
C ALA A 111 2.22 -38.63 6.47
N PRO A 112 2.87 -38.02 5.46
CA PRO A 112 2.45 -36.72 4.92
C PRO A 112 1.05 -36.75 4.30
N ALA A 113 0.66 -37.86 3.67
CA ALA A 113 -0.68 -38.01 3.11
C ALA A 113 -1.77 -38.02 4.20
N THR A 114 -1.53 -38.69 5.34
CA THR A 114 -2.49 -38.78 6.44
C THR A 114 -2.70 -37.44 7.13
N TYR A 115 -1.63 -36.68 7.30
CA TYR A 115 -1.65 -35.39 8.02
C TYR A 115 -1.80 -34.18 7.10
N HIS A 116 -1.99 -34.41 5.79
CA HIS A 116 -1.96 -33.37 4.76
C HIS A 116 -0.71 -32.47 4.87
N TRP A 117 0.43 -33.05 5.24
CA TRP A 117 1.65 -32.29 5.44
C TRP A 117 2.15 -31.69 4.12
N ARG A 118 2.35 -30.39 4.11
CA ARG A 118 2.89 -29.62 2.99
C ARG A 118 4.36 -29.31 3.24
N THR A 119 5.20 -29.54 2.23
CA THR A 119 6.61 -29.12 2.25
C THR A 119 6.81 -27.71 1.69
N ASP A 120 5.74 -27.07 1.22
CA ASP A 120 5.71 -25.77 0.53
C ASP A 120 4.73 -24.77 1.17
N ALA A 121 4.50 -24.91 2.48
CA ALA A 121 3.67 -24.01 3.28
C ALA A 121 3.97 -24.18 4.78
N ILE A 122 3.60 -23.20 5.60
CA ILE A 122 3.50 -23.41 7.05
C ILE A 122 2.26 -24.26 7.32
N ASN A 123 2.45 -25.37 8.05
CA ASN A 123 1.36 -26.28 8.41
C ASN A 123 0.75 -25.87 9.74
N ILE A 124 -0.50 -25.43 9.74
CA ILE A 124 -1.23 -25.03 10.94
C ILE A 124 -2.21 -26.14 11.31
N TYR A 125 -1.99 -26.78 12.47
CA TYR A 125 -2.89 -27.79 13.02
C TYR A 125 -3.70 -27.20 14.16
N ILE A 126 -5.01 -27.25 14.05
CA ILE A 126 -5.97 -26.71 15.03
C ILE A 126 -6.67 -27.87 15.70
N ASN A 127 -6.69 -27.91 17.04
CA ASN A 127 -7.32 -29.00 17.80
C ASN A 127 -8.20 -28.47 18.95
N GLY A 128 -8.81 -29.37 19.74
CA GLY A 128 -9.70 -29.05 20.85
C GLY A 128 -9.03 -28.81 22.21
N GLY A 129 -7.70 -28.67 22.26
CA GLY A 129 -6.98 -28.37 23.49
C GLY A 129 -7.36 -27.00 24.08
N THR A 130 -7.09 -26.80 25.38
CA THR A 130 -7.52 -25.60 26.13
C THR A 130 -6.43 -24.53 26.29
N SER A 131 -5.25 -24.71 25.70
CA SER A 131 -4.19 -23.68 25.72
C SER A 131 -4.27 -22.74 24.50
N SER A 132 -3.25 -21.89 24.32
CA SER A 132 -3.16 -20.93 23.21
C SER A 132 -2.63 -21.59 21.94
N ALA A 133 -1.44 -21.25 21.49
CA ALA A 133 -0.79 -21.84 20.34
C ALA A 133 0.73 -21.90 20.59
N ILE A 134 1.41 -22.66 19.75
CA ILE A 134 2.86 -22.76 19.76
C ILE A 134 3.37 -22.95 18.33
N SER A 135 4.31 -22.10 17.96
CA SER A 135 5.10 -22.20 16.74
C SER A 135 6.54 -22.59 17.06
N ASP A 136 7.37 -22.72 16.04
CA ASP A 136 8.82 -22.88 16.17
C ASP A 136 9.57 -21.81 15.36
N PHE A 137 10.80 -21.53 15.78
CA PHE A 137 11.69 -20.65 15.04
C PHE A 137 12.39 -21.41 13.90
N PRO A 138 12.91 -20.70 12.89
CA PRO A 138 13.76 -21.30 11.87
C PRO A 138 14.95 -22.06 12.51
N PRO A 139 15.35 -23.22 11.95
CA PRO A 139 14.92 -23.78 10.66
C PRO A 139 13.69 -24.72 10.75
N ASN A 140 13.07 -24.89 11.92
CA ASN A 140 11.95 -25.82 12.13
C ASN A 140 10.57 -25.14 12.05
N ASN A 141 10.53 -23.95 11.47
CA ASN A 141 9.40 -23.02 11.33
C ASN A 141 8.27 -23.46 10.37
N ASN A 142 8.11 -24.75 10.12
CA ASN A 142 7.13 -25.27 9.16
C ASN A 142 5.87 -25.85 9.81
N ILE A 143 5.69 -25.67 11.13
CA ILE A 143 4.52 -26.11 11.88
C ILE A 143 4.06 -25.05 12.90
N ILE A 144 2.74 -24.95 13.08
CA ILE A 144 2.08 -24.28 14.19
C ILE A 144 1.03 -25.25 14.75
N LEU A 145 1.00 -25.43 16.07
CA LEU A 145 -0.08 -26.13 16.77
C LEU A 145 -0.93 -25.10 17.50
N MET A 146 -2.21 -25.02 17.13
CA MET A 146 -3.19 -24.11 17.73
C MET A 146 -4.23 -24.90 18.53
N ASN A 147 -4.47 -24.44 19.74
CA ASN A 147 -5.59 -24.86 20.58
C ASN A 147 -6.67 -23.75 20.56
N GLN A 148 -7.73 -23.92 21.34
CA GLN A 148 -8.93 -23.10 21.24
C GLN A 148 -8.88 -21.75 21.97
N TRP A 149 -7.87 -21.49 22.79
CA TRP A 149 -7.81 -20.35 23.72
C TRP A 149 -6.66 -19.40 23.40
N CYS A 150 -6.75 -18.69 22.28
CA CYS A 150 -5.76 -17.68 21.94
C CYS A 150 -6.23 -16.27 22.30
N GLY A 151 -5.53 -15.62 23.23
CA GLY A 151 -5.87 -14.28 23.74
C GLY A 151 -5.54 -13.12 22.79
N ASN A 152 -4.70 -13.35 21.77
CA ASN A 152 -4.18 -12.30 20.89
C ASN A 152 -5.12 -11.98 19.72
N THR A 153 -6.44 -12.00 19.92
CA THR A 153 -7.43 -11.77 18.85
C THR A 153 -7.50 -10.29 18.45
N PRO A 154 -7.52 -9.96 17.14
CA PRO A 154 -7.73 -10.85 16.00
C PRO A 154 -6.43 -11.21 15.22
N SER A 155 -5.36 -11.59 15.90
CA SER A 155 -4.03 -11.76 15.29
C SER A 155 -3.28 -13.01 15.73
N CYS A 156 -3.97 -14.00 16.29
CA CYS A 156 -3.32 -15.20 16.83
C CYS A 156 -2.54 -15.97 15.76
N ILE A 157 -3.16 -16.21 14.61
CA ILE A 157 -2.48 -16.90 13.49
C ILE A 157 -1.26 -16.09 13.06
N LEU A 158 -1.39 -14.77 12.95
CA LEU A 158 -0.28 -13.91 12.53
C LEU A 158 0.84 -13.85 13.58
N HIS A 159 0.51 -13.90 14.87
CA HIS A 159 1.47 -13.98 15.98
C HIS A 159 2.35 -15.23 15.84
N GLU A 160 1.73 -16.40 15.69
CA GLU A 160 2.45 -17.66 15.52
C GLU A 160 3.23 -17.71 14.20
N MET A 161 2.67 -17.17 13.11
CA MET A 161 3.41 -16.97 11.87
C MET A 161 4.61 -16.05 12.07
N GLY A 162 4.53 -15.07 12.97
CA GLY A 162 5.65 -14.20 13.35
C GLY A 162 6.85 -15.01 13.85
N HIS A 163 6.64 -15.96 14.76
CA HIS A 163 7.70 -16.87 15.22
C HIS A 163 8.27 -17.71 14.07
N SER A 164 7.40 -18.24 13.21
CA SER A 164 7.83 -18.94 12.00
C SER A 164 8.68 -18.04 11.08
N LEU A 165 8.49 -16.73 11.14
CA LEU A 165 9.22 -15.70 10.38
C LEU A 165 10.31 -15.01 11.22
N ASN A 166 10.77 -15.68 12.28
CA ASN A 166 11.87 -15.24 13.15
C ASN A 166 11.58 -13.97 13.97
N LEU A 167 10.33 -13.74 14.34
CA LEU A 167 9.94 -12.71 15.30
C LEU A 167 9.87 -13.27 16.71
N MET A 168 10.41 -12.51 17.66
CA MET A 168 10.38 -12.83 19.09
C MET A 168 9.25 -12.05 19.75
N HIS A 169 8.84 -12.49 20.94
CA HIS A 169 7.95 -11.68 21.76
C HIS A 169 8.61 -10.36 22.14
N THR A 170 7.82 -9.28 22.20
CA THR A 170 8.34 -7.94 22.55
C THR A 170 9.02 -7.88 23.92
N HIS A 171 8.72 -8.83 24.81
CA HIS A 171 9.22 -8.94 26.17
C HIS A 171 10.27 -10.06 26.36
N GLU A 172 10.77 -10.67 25.29
CA GLU A 172 11.71 -11.79 25.36
C GLU A 172 13.03 -11.37 26.07
N PRO A 173 13.55 -12.09 27.07
CA PRO A 173 14.74 -11.67 27.82
C PRO A 173 16.09 -11.86 27.09
N CYS A 174 16.09 -12.33 25.85
CA CYS A 174 17.27 -12.96 25.24
C CYS A 174 18.40 -12.01 24.79
N CYS A 175 18.16 -10.69 24.67
CA CYS A 175 19.17 -9.77 24.15
C CYS A 175 18.98 -8.30 24.57
N THR A 176 19.95 -7.44 24.21
CA THR A 176 19.84 -5.97 24.31
C THR A 176 18.69 -5.52 23.42
N ASN A 177 17.64 -4.96 24.03
CA ASN A 177 16.31 -4.65 23.44
C ASN A 177 15.33 -5.84 23.30
N GLN A 178 15.51 -6.91 24.09
CA GLN A 178 14.54 -8.00 24.29
C GLN A 178 14.22 -8.86 23.06
N ASP A 179 13.55 -8.29 22.05
CA ASP A 179 13.10 -8.96 20.82
C ASP A 179 14.08 -8.81 19.63
N ALA A 180 15.30 -8.34 19.92
CA ALA A 180 16.34 -8.02 18.95
C ALA A 180 15.96 -6.96 17.91
N CYS A 181 14.96 -6.12 18.23
CA CYS A 181 14.63 -4.95 17.45
C CYS A 181 14.95 -3.65 18.17
N ALA A 182 15.52 -2.69 17.44
CA ALA A 182 16.01 -1.44 18.03
C ALA A 182 14.92 -0.36 18.14
N ASP A 183 13.79 -0.56 17.46
CA ASP A 183 12.65 0.36 17.44
C ASP A 183 11.51 -0.07 18.39
N THR A 184 11.69 -1.16 19.11
CA THR A 184 10.85 -1.63 20.21
C THR A 184 11.47 -1.21 21.53
N ILE A 185 10.66 -0.63 22.41
CA ILE A 185 11.09 -0.24 23.76
C ILE A 185 11.06 -1.44 24.70
N THR A 186 11.72 -1.33 25.86
CA THR A 186 11.73 -2.40 26.87
C THR A 186 10.32 -2.70 27.36
N ASP A 187 9.96 -3.97 27.39
CA ASP A 187 8.65 -4.50 27.72
C ASP A 187 8.70 -5.54 28.84
N ASN A 188 7.53 -5.78 29.43
CA ASN A 188 7.24 -6.94 30.25
C ASN A 188 5.77 -7.27 30.02
N SER A 189 5.44 -8.53 29.74
CA SER A 189 4.08 -8.98 29.40
C SER A 189 3.02 -8.68 30.47
N SER A 190 3.40 -8.37 31.70
CA SER A 190 2.48 -7.98 32.78
C SER A 190 2.31 -6.48 32.99
N TRP A 191 3.02 -5.64 32.24
CA TRP A 191 2.98 -4.19 32.41
C TRP A 191 1.78 -3.53 31.75
N THR A 192 1.16 -2.58 32.44
CA THR A 192 0.23 -1.65 31.82
C THR A 192 0.96 -0.62 30.94
N LYS A 193 0.23 0.12 30.12
CA LYS A 193 0.79 1.25 29.35
C LYS A 193 1.49 2.29 30.23
N ASP A 194 0.96 2.57 31.43
CA ASP A 194 1.61 3.48 32.38
C ASP A 194 2.92 2.92 32.90
N GLN A 195 3.02 1.62 33.16
CA GLN A 195 4.26 0.98 33.60
C GLN A 195 5.30 0.95 32.48
N LEU A 196 4.89 0.63 31.25
CA LEU A 196 5.73 0.75 30.06
C LEU A 196 6.27 2.18 29.87
N ALA A 197 5.39 3.17 29.94
CA ALA A 197 5.74 4.58 29.80
C ALA A 197 6.67 5.04 30.94
N GLN A 198 6.36 4.68 32.18
CA GLN A 198 7.14 5.05 33.36
C GLN A 198 8.54 4.44 33.30
N ASN A 199 8.66 3.16 32.91
CA ASN A 199 9.94 2.48 32.80
C ASN A 199 10.84 3.08 31.71
N ASN A 200 10.27 3.37 30.54
CA ASN A 200 11.07 3.81 29.38
C ASN A 200 11.29 5.34 29.34
N TYR A 201 10.41 6.13 29.95
CA TYR A 201 10.39 7.59 29.78
C TYR A 201 10.22 8.39 31.08
N GLY A 202 9.94 7.74 32.21
CA GLY A 202 9.73 8.43 33.49
C GLY A 202 8.43 9.24 33.58
N CYS A 203 7.45 8.99 32.70
CA CYS A 203 6.13 9.63 32.68
C CYS A 203 4.99 8.60 32.71
N LEU A 204 3.83 8.99 33.24
CA LEU A 204 2.58 8.29 32.98
C LEU A 204 2.21 8.43 31.50
N TYR A 205 1.59 7.41 30.91
CA TYR A 205 1.28 7.33 29.48
C TYR A 205 0.54 8.59 29.02
N ALA A 206 -0.47 9.04 29.77
CA ALA A 206 -1.24 10.24 29.45
C ALA A 206 -0.40 11.53 29.33
N SER A 207 0.69 11.63 30.10
CA SER A 207 1.60 12.79 30.15
C SER A 207 2.76 12.70 29.17
N CYS A 208 3.00 11.55 28.54
CA CYS A 208 4.09 11.40 27.59
C CYS A 208 3.79 12.14 26.26
N THR A 209 4.86 12.50 25.57
CA THR A 209 4.79 13.14 24.23
C THR A 209 4.16 12.20 23.20
N VAL A 210 3.74 12.74 22.05
CA VAL A 210 3.15 11.94 20.96
C VAL A 210 4.09 10.83 20.49
N SER A 211 5.39 11.10 20.35
CA SER A 211 6.37 10.08 19.93
C SER A 211 6.54 8.98 20.98
N GLN A 212 6.59 9.33 22.26
CA GLN A 212 6.69 8.36 23.36
C GLN A 212 5.43 7.48 23.45
N LYS A 213 4.25 8.08 23.34
CA LYS A 213 2.97 7.33 23.27
C LYS A 213 2.96 6.37 22.09
N ASN A 214 3.40 6.82 20.91
CA ASN A 214 3.50 5.96 19.73
C ASN A 214 4.42 4.75 19.94
N ALA A 215 5.55 4.94 20.65
CA ALA A 215 6.46 3.84 20.98
C ALA A 215 5.86 2.86 22.01
N VAL A 216 5.15 3.37 23.03
CA VAL A 216 4.39 2.51 23.97
C VAL A 216 3.32 1.72 23.22
N ASP A 217 2.52 2.38 22.39
CA ASP A 217 1.46 1.72 21.60
C ASP A 217 2.04 0.73 20.59
N LEU A 218 3.23 0.98 20.03
CA LEU A 218 3.90 0.06 19.12
C LEU A 218 4.23 -1.28 19.79
N VAL A 219 4.67 -1.26 21.03
CA VAL A 219 4.98 -2.47 21.83
C VAL A 219 3.70 -3.07 22.41
N TYR A 220 2.83 -2.26 23.02
CA TYR A 220 1.60 -2.75 23.66
C TYR A 220 0.66 -3.41 22.65
N ASN A 221 0.42 -2.75 21.51
CA ASN A 221 -0.43 -3.28 20.43
C ASN A 221 0.36 -4.05 19.37
N ASN A 222 1.58 -4.52 19.68
CA ASN A 222 2.38 -5.30 18.74
C ASN A 222 1.74 -6.68 18.50
N VAL A 223 1.82 -7.21 17.29
CA VAL A 223 1.42 -8.59 16.99
C VAL A 223 2.17 -9.58 17.87
N MET A 224 3.42 -9.31 18.23
CA MET A 224 4.26 -10.17 19.07
C MET A 224 4.14 -9.87 20.58
N SER A 225 3.12 -9.10 20.99
CA SER A 225 2.86 -8.74 22.37
C SER A 225 1.88 -9.72 23.04
N TYR A 226 1.95 -9.81 24.37
CA TYR A 226 0.98 -10.53 25.22
C TYR A 226 0.03 -9.59 25.97
N HIS A 227 0.06 -8.29 25.66
CA HIS A 227 -0.86 -7.30 26.23
C HIS A 227 -2.25 -7.41 25.60
N THR A 228 -3.06 -8.37 26.06
CA THR A 228 -4.36 -8.74 25.45
C THR A 228 -5.52 -7.79 25.72
N ASP A 229 -5.33 -6.78 26.56
CA ASP A 229 -6.39 -5.83 26.93
C ASP A 229 -6.79 -4.89 25.77
N GLU A 230 -5.94 -4.80 24.74
CA GLU A 230 -6.21 -4.06 23.51
C GLU A 230 -5.86 -4.91 22.28
N PRO A 231 -6.43 -4.65 21.09
CA PRO A 231 -6.07 -5.41 19.89
C PRO A 231 -4.59 -5.28 19.49
N GLN A 232 -3.96 -6.40 19.14
CA GLN A 232 -2.59 -6.48 18.61
C GLN A 232 -2.61 -6.25 17.10
N LEU A 233 -2.34 -5.01 16.68
CA LEU A 233 -2.55 -4.56 15.29
C LEU A 233 -1.32 -3.91 14.66
N ARG A 234 -0.14 -3.99 15.30
CA ARG A 234 1.07 -3.29 14.88
C ARG A 234 2.26 -4.24 14.73
N LEU A 235 3.14 -3.90 13.80
CA LEU A 235 4.46 -4.49 13.64
C LEU A 235 5.46 -3.35 13.51
N SER A 236 6.65 -3.50 14.11
CA SER A 236 7.70 -2.50 13.97
C SER A 236 8.40 -2.60 12.62
N PRO A 237 8.97 -1.50 12.09
CA PRO A 237 9.86 -1.55 10.93
C PRO A 237 10.96 -2.62 11.04
N CYS A 238 11.65 -2.73 12.16
CA CYS A 238 12.68 -3.75 12.37
C CYS A 238 12.11 -5.18 12.31
N GLN A 239 10.95 -5.43 12.92
CA GLN A 239 10.30 -6.74 12.84
C GLN A 239 10.00 -7.08 11.38
N MET A 240 9.55 -6.10 10.58
CA MET A 240 9.34 -6.32 9.15
C MET A 240 10.63 -6.62 8.40
N ASP A 241 11.75 -6.01 8.76
CA ASP A 241 13.07 -6.32 8.20
C ASP A 241 13.51 -7.76 8.51
N ARG A 242 13.22 -8.24 9.74
CA ARG A 242 13.46 -9.64 10.13
C ARG A 242 12.60 -10.62 9.33
N VAL A 243 11.29 -10.36 9.23
CA VAL A 243 10.37 -11.19 8.43
C VAL A 243 10.85 -11.29 6.98
N SER A 244 11.35 -10.20 6.43
CA SER A 244 11.77 -10.14 5.01
C SER A 244 13.06 -10.89 4.77
N SER A 245 13.99 -10.78 5.70
CA SER A 245 15.22 -11.57 5.72
C SER A 245 14.89 -13.06 5.79
N GLN A 246 14.01 -13.45 6.71
CA GLN A 246 13.64 -14.84 6.92
C GLN A 246 12.84 -15.42 5.74
N ALA A 247 11.78 -14.73 5.31
CA ALA A 247 10.96 -15.15 4.18
C ALA A 247 11.76 -15.24 2.88
N TYR A 248 12.76 -14.36 2.68
CA TYR A 248 13.69 -14.52 1.57
C TYR A 248 14.56 -15.77 1.73
N GLY A 249 15.07 -16.05 2.93
CA GLY A 249 15.79 -17.30 3.24
C GLY A 249 14.97 -18.55 2.92
N ASP A 250 13.70 -18.53 3.28
CA ASP A 250 12.73 -19.61 3.12
C ASP A 250 11.94 -19.59 1.81
N ARG A 251 12.31 -18.69 0.88
CA ARG A 251 11.52 -18.36 -0.32
C ARG A 251 11.18 -19.55 -1.22
N ASN A 252 11.94 -20.63 -1.14
CA ASN A 252 11.72 -21.82 -1.97
C ASN A 252 10.48 -22.61 -1.54
N TRP A 253 10.00 -22.41 -0.31
CA TRP A 253 8.88 -23.16 0.23
C TRP A 253 7.78 -22.25 0.81
N ILE A 254 8.10 -21.11 1.43
CA ILE A 254 7.08 -20.33 2.15
C ILE A 254 6.33 -19.29 1.29
N VAL A 255 6.92 -18.77 0.22
CA VAL A 255 6.27 -17.74 -0.63
C VAL A 255 5.85 -18.31 -1.97
N SER A 256 4.74 -17.80 -2.53
CA SER A 256 4.34 -18.20 -3.89
C SER A 256 5.10 -17.46 -4.98
N LYS A 257 5.62 -16.26 -4.70
CA LYS A 257 6.47 -15.48 -5.60
C LYS A 257 7.71 -15.01 -4.86
N ILE A 258 8.86 -15.00 -5.54
CA ILE A 258 10.14 -14.61 -4.92
C ILE A 258 10.23 -13.07 -4.87
N PRO A 259 10.37 -12.43 -3.69
CA PRO A 259 10.61 -11.01 -3.63
C PRO A 259 12.01 -10.65 -4.12
N VAL A 260 12.10 -9.59 -4.92
CA VAL A 260 13.34 -8.99 -5.38
C VAL A 260 13.37 -7.54 -4.91
N TYR A 261 14.24 -7.25 -3.95
CA TYR A 261 14.25 -5.97 -3.27
C TYR A 261 15.02 -4.92 -4.07
N VAL A 262 14.45 -3.71 -4.12
CA VAL A 262 15.05 -2.52 -4.70
C VAL A 262 15.05 -1.41 -3.65
N ASN A 263 16.24 -0.93 -3.30
CA ASN A 263 16.41 0.14 -2.31
C ASN A 263 17.49 1.10 -2.79
N LYS A 264 17.09 2.30 -3.18
CA LYS A 264 18.03 3.31 -3.72
C LYS A 264 19.02 3.88 -2.70
N TYR A 265 18.83 3.61 -1.42
CA TYR A 265 19.69 4.10 -0.34
C TYR A 265 20.70 3.05 0.13
N VAL A 266 20.55 1.79 -0.29
CA VAL A 266 21.42 0.68 0.12
C VAL A 266 22.00 0.02 -1.12
N ALA A 267 23.32 0.02 -1.22
CA ALA A 267 24.00 -0.63 -2.33
C ALA A 267 24.01 -2.15 -2.13
N GLY A 268 23.48 -2.88 -3.10
CA GLY A 268 23.53 -4.33 -3.19
C GLY A 268 23.38 -4.79 -4.63
N THR A 269 23.57 -6.10 -4.84
CA THR A 269 23.72 -6.66 -6.19
C THR A 269 22.99 -7.98 -6.41
N SER A 270 22.22 -8.46 -5.42
CA SER A 270 21.58 -9.77 -5.48
C SER A 270 20.05 -9.73 -5.42
N GLY A 271 19.48 -8.59 -5.02
CA GLY A 271 18.04 -8.44 -4.85
C GLY A 271 17.49 -9.16 -3.62
N THR A 272 18.34 -9.64 -2.72
CA THR A 272 17.92 -10.10 -1.39
C THR A 272 17.56 -8.89 -0.52
N PHE A 273 16.86 -9.09 0.59
CA PHE A 273 16.57 -8.00 1.51
C PHE A 273 17.85 -7.36 2.07
N ALA A 274 18.86 -8.17 2.40
CA ALA A 274 20.15 -7.71 2.92
C ALA A 274 21.08 -7.13 1.84
N SER A 275 20.82 -7.38 0.55
CA SER A 275 21.62 -6.89 -0.58
C SER A 275 20.70 -6.54 -1.76
N PRO A 276 19.85 -5.50 -1.58
CA PRO A 276 18.86 -5.10 -2.57
C PRO A 276 19.53 -4.45 -3.79
N TYR A 277 18.85 -4.44 -4.92
CA TYR A 277 19.33 -3.64 -6.06
C TYR A 277 19.17 -2.15 -5.77
N MET A 278 20.20 -1.35 -6.06
CA MET A 278 20.14 0.10 -5.85
C MET A 278 19.19 0.81 -6.84
N THR A 279 18.95 0.22 -8.01
CA THR A 279 18.10 0.82 -9.04
C THR A 279 17.09 -0.19 -9.55
N LEU A 280 15.92 0.30 -9.98
CA LEU A 280 14.92 -0.53 -10.64
C LEU A 280 15.52 -1.17 -11.90
N GLN A 281 16.30 -0.40 -12.68
CA GLN A 281 17.00 -0.92 -13.85
C GLN A 281 17.97 -2.06 -13.51
N GLY A 282 18.68 -1.97 -12.38
CA GLY A 282 19.56 -3.05 -11.91
C GLY A 282 18.80 -4.35 -11.64
N ALA A 283 17.65 -4.26 -10.99
CA ALA A 283 16.80 -5.41 -10.73
C ALA A 283 16.24 -6.04 -12.02
N LEU A 284 15.83 -5.20 -12.98
CA LEU A 284 15.34 -5.65 -14.28
C LEU A 284 16.43 -6.31 -15.12
N ASN A 285 17.64 -5.74 -15.12
CA ASN A 285 18.80 -6.24 -15.86
C ASN A 285 19.32 -7.58 -15.33
N ALA A 286 19.11 -7.86 -14.05
CA ALA A 286 19.47 -9.15 -13.47
C ALA A 286 18.66 -10.32 -14.07
N GLY A 287 17.54 -10.01 -14.75
CA GLY A 287 16.72 -10.97 -15.48
C GLY A 287 15.90 -11.92 -14.61
N GLY A 288 15.06 -12.74 -15.26
CA GLY A 288 14.32 -13.82 -14.62
C GLY A 288 13.22 -13.34 -13.66
N LEU A 289 12.35 -12.43 -14.12
CA LEU A 289 11.23 -11.92 -13.32
C LEU A 289 10.03 -12.88 -13.26
N ASP A 290 10.09 -13.99 -13.98
CA ASP A 290 9.09 -15.06 -13.89
C ASP A 290 8.96 -15.54 -12.44
N ASN A 291 7.74 -15.54 -11.93
CA ASN A 291 7.42 -15.89 -10.54
C ASN A 291 8.12 -15.00 -9.49
N ARG A 292 8.45 -13.74 -9.83
CA ARG A 292 9.04 -12.77 -8.91
C ARG A 292 8.17 -11.53 -8.75
N VAL A 293 8.34 -10.87 -7.60
CA VAL A 293 7.71 -9.57 -7.31
C VAL A 293 8.82 -8.58 -7.01
N LEU A 294 8.83 -7.43 -7.69
CA LEU A 294 9.74 -6.35 -7.32
C LEU A 294 9.21 -5.63 -6.09
N VAL A 295 10.00 -5.61 -5.02
CA VAL A 295 9.67 -4.93 -3.77
C VAL A 295 10.44 -3.62 -3.72
N LEU A 296 9.74 -2.50 -3.92
CA LEU A 296 10.33 -1.18 -3.91
C LEU A 296 10.26 -0.57 -2.51
N GLN A 297 11.40 -0.26 -1.91
CA GLN A 297 11.45 0.58 -0.71
C GLN A 297 10.83 1.95 -1.01
N GLN A 298 10.31 2.66 0.00
CA GLN A 298 9.84 4.04 -0.14
C GLN A 298 10.77 4.93 -0.99
N GLY A 299 10.22 5.59 -1.99
CA GLY A 299 10.97 6.53 -2.85
C GLY A 299 10.51 6.58 -4.30
N ALA A 300 11.13 7.48 -5.07
CA ALA A 300 10.98 7.56 -6.52
C ALA A 300 12.10 6.79 -7.23
N TYR A 301 11.72 5.95 -8.19
CA TYR A 301 12.59 5.12 -9.02
C TYR A 301 12.45 5.52 -10.48
N THR A 302 13.53 5.37 -11.23
CA THR A 302 13.53 5.55 -12.68
C THR A 302 14.08 4.27 -13.30
N THR A 303 13.63 3.97 -14.51
CA THR A 303 14.23 2.96 -15.37
C THR A 303 14.62 3.64 -16.68
N SER A 304 15.56 3.08 -17.44
CA SER A 304 15.96 3.60 -18.76
C SER A 304 15.39 2.76 -19.91
N GLN A 305 14.82 1.59 -19.62
CA GLN A 305 14.26 0.70 -20.64
C GLN A 305 12.88 1.18 -21.10
N GLU A 306 12.76 1.36 -22.42
CA GLU A 306 11.53 1.81 -23.09
C GLU A 306 10.48 0.69 -23.26
N LEU A 307 10.88 -0.59 -23.17
CA LEU A 307 10.06 -1.75 -23.56
C LEU A 307 9.98 -2.83 -22.47
N ILE A 308 9.63 -2.45 -21.25
CA ILE A 308 9.28 -3.45 -20.23
C ILE A 308 7.77 -3.68 -20.29
N ASN A 309 7.37 -4.92 -20.51
CA ASN A 309 5.97 -5.27 -20.37
C ASN A 309 5.59 -5.35 -18.88
N PHE A 310 5.19 -4.22 -18.31
CA PHE A 310 4.74 -4.14 -16.91
C PHE A 310 3.48 -4.96 -16.63
N SER A 311 2.73 -5.42 -17.65
CA SER A 311 1.59 -6.31 -17.43
C SER A 311 2.01 -7.69 -16.88
N LEU A 312 3.29 -8.03 -16.97
CA LEU A 312 3.86 -9.29 -16.48
C LEU A 312 4.70 -9.10 -15.21
N LEU A 313 4.78 -7.87 -14.70
CA LEU A 313 5.65 -7.52 -13.58
C LEU A 313 4.82 -7.05 -12.39
N ASP A 314 4.83 -7.86 -11.33
CA ASP A 314 4.28 -7.43 -10.05
C ASP A 314 5.28 -6.50 -9.36
N ILE A 315 4.79 -5.31 -8.99
CA ILE A 315 5.57 -4.32 -8.25
C ILE A 315 4.76 -3.98 -7.01
N VAL A 316 5.40 -4.10 -5.85
CA VAL A 316 4.82 -3.72 -4.56
C VAL A 316 5.70 -2.70 -3.84
N THR A 317 5.10 -2.00 -2.89
CA THR A 317 5.78 -0.99 -2.08
C THR A 317 6.03 -1.50 -0.68
N ARG A 318 7.15 -1.08 -0.08
CA ARG A 318 7.54 -1.41 1.29
C ARG A 318 7.93 -0.15 2.06
N SER A 319 7.56 -0.11 3.35
CA SER A 319 7.93 0.95 4.30
C SER A 319 7.45 2.33 3.87
N GLY A 320 6.32 2.38 3.15
CA GLY A 320 5.69 3.60 2.67
C GLY A 320 5.54 3.64 1.14
N PRO A 321 4.94 4.73 0.63
CA PRO A 321 4.67 4.87 -0.80
C PRO A 321 5.96 4.88 -1.63
N SER A 322 5.97 4.11 -2.72
CA SER A 322 6.98 4.24 -3.76
C SER A 322 6.34 4.64 -5.08
N SER A 323 7.16 5.22 -5.95
CA SER A 323 6.76 5.54 -7.31
C SER A 323 7.85 5.22 -8.29
N PHE A 324 7.47 4.93 -9.52
CA PHE A 324 8.43 4.79 -10.61
C PHE A 324 7.96 5.57 -11.83
N SER A 325 8.92 6.05 -12.61
CA SER A 325 8.68 6.67 -13.91
C SER A 325 9.37 5.88 -15.02
N LEU A 326 8.65 5.76 -16.12
CA LEU A 326 9.14 5.16 -17.35
C LEU A 326 9.45 6.30 -18.33
N PRO A 327 10.67 6.43 -18.84
CA PRO A 327 10.97 7.32 -19.93
C PRO A 327 10.13 6.90 -21.14
N GLY A 328 9.40 7.85 -21.74
CA GLY A 328 8.73 7.64 -23.02
C GLY A 328 7.42 6.84 -23.00
N VAL A 329 7.02 6.21 -21.89
CA VAL A 329 5.72 5.52 -21.83
C VAL A 329 4.61 6.52 -21.55
N GLN A 330 3.99 7.02 -22.61
CA GLN A 330 2.75 7.77 -22.52
C GLN A 330 1.64 6.82 -22.05
N LYS A 331 1.17 6.95 -20.80
CA LYS A 331 0.10 6.09 -20.22
C LYS A 331 -1.19 6.07 -21.05
N TYR A 332 -1.42 7.14 -21.78
CA TYR A 332 -2.54 7.36 -22.66
C TYR A 332 -2.18 8.42 -23.70
N ILE A 333 -2.76 8.31 -24.89
CA ILE A 333 -2.58 9.24 -26.00
C ILE A 333 -3.87 10.04 -26.13
N LEU A 334 -3.76 11.35 -25.94
CA LEU A 334 -4.82 12.31 -26.24
C LEU A 334 -4.32 13.27 -27.32
N PRO A 335 -5.19 13.73 -28.24
CA PRO A 335 -4.81 14.72 -29.25
C PRO A 335 -4.39 16.02 -28.57
N VAL A 336 -3.20 16.51 -28.93
CA VAL A 336 -2.60 17.72 -28.33
C VAL A 336 -2.90 19.01 -29.10
N GLU A 337 -3.49 18.92 -30.31
CA GLU A 337 -3.77 20.06 -31.19
C GLU A 337 -5.28 20.18 -31.51
N LEU A 338 -6.12 20.33 -30.48
CA LEU A 338 -7.59 20.40 -30.64
C LEU A 338 -8.03 21.61 -31.49
N GLU A 339 -7.24 22.69 -31.56
CA GLU A 339 -7.48 23.83 -32.44
C GLU A 339 -7.33 23.51 -33.94
N LYS A 340 -6.72 22.35 -34.25
CA LYS A 340 -6.61 21.78 -35.59
C LYS A 340 -7.57 20.60 -35.81
N SER A 341 -8.52 20.39 -34.90
CA SER A 341 -9.59 19.38 -35.09
C SER A 341 -10.22 19.53 -36.47
N LYS A 342 -10.47 18.40 -37.13
CA LYS A 342 -11.21 18.38 -38.41
C LYS A 342 -12.66 18.83 -38.24
N ASN A 343 -13.18 18.80 -37.02
CA ASN A 343 -14.49 19.33 -36.71
C ASN A 343 -14.40 20.86 -36.52
N PRO A 344 -15.07 21.67 -37.36
CA PRO A 344 -15.03 23.13 -37.25
C PRO A 344 -15.67 23.64 -35.95
N GLY A 345 -16.66 22.92 -35.39
CA GLY A 345 -17.25 23.24 -34.09
C GLY A 345 -16.25 23.12 -32.95
N VAL A 346 -15.49 22.02 -32.92
CA VAL A 346 -14.42 21.79 -31.93
C VAL A 346 -13.31 22.82 -32.08
N SER A 347 -12.73 22.94 -33.28
CA SER A 347 -11.59 23.84 -33.51
C SER A 347 -11.91 25.31 -33.24
N ASN A 348 -13.10 25.80 -33.62
CA ASN A 348 -13.52 27.17 -33.33
C ASN A 348 -13.75 27.41 -31.83
N ALA A 349 -14.40 26.46 -31.15
CA ALA A 349 -14.61 26.55 -29.71
C ALA A 349 -13.28 26.57 -28.96
N ILE A 350 -12.32 25.72 -29.31
CA ILE A 350 -11.00 25.67 -28.67
C ILE A 350 -10.19 26.95 -28.92
N LYS A 351 -10.25 27.54 -30.12
CA LYS A 351 -9.64 28.86 -30.38
C LYS A 351 -10.24 29.95 -29.49
N SER A 352 -11.56 29.90 -29.25
CA SER A 352 -12.23 30.81 -28.32
C SER A 352 -11.72 30.61 -26.89
N VAL A 353 -11.62 29.37 -26.42
CA VAL A 353 -11.05 29.01 -25.11
C VAL A 353 -9.62 29.55 -24.96
N GLN A 354 -8.77 29.36 -25.96
CA GLN A 354 -7.39 29.87 -25.95
C GLN A 354 -7.30 31.40 -25.90
N ASN A 355 -8.25 32.11 -26.53
CA ASN A 355 -8.34 33.56 -26.47
C ASN A 355 -8.80 34.06 -25.09
N GLU A 356 -9.76 33.38 -24.46
CA GLU A 356 -10.19 33.68 -23.09
C GLU A 356 -9.04 33.45 -22.10
N ASP A 357 -8.33 32.32 -22.20
CA ASP A 357 -7.17 32.04 -21.36
C ASP A 357 -6.04 33.07 -21.52
N ARG A 358 -5.82 33.54 -22.76
CA ARG A 358 -4.87 34.63 -23.02
C ARG A 358 -5.32 35.93 -22.37
N SER A 359 -6.61 36.21 -22.41
CA SER A 359 -7.19 37.42 -21.79
C SER A 359 -7.08 37.37 -20.27
N ALA A 360 -7.36 36.23 -19.63
CA ALA A 360 -7.14 36.01 -18.19
C ALA A 360 -5.68 36.32 -17.79
N ARG A 361 -4.71 35.72 -18.48
CA ARG A 361 -3.28 35.97 -18.21
C ARG A 361 -2.87 37.44 -18.42
N ASN A 362 -3.44 38.11 -19.42
CA ASN A 362 -3.16 39.52 -19.65
C ASN A 362 -3.73 40.42 -18.54
N VAL A 363 -4.90 40.07 -17.99
CA VAL A 363 -5.47 40.75 -16.81
C VAL A 363 -4.52 40.62 -15.63
N GLU A 364 -4.09 39.40 -15.29
CA GLU A 364 -3.17 39.15 -14.17
C GLU A 364 -1.83 39.85 -14.35
N LYS A 365 -1.24 39.81 -15.55
CA LYS A 365 0.01 40.49 -15.86
C LYS A 365 -0.09 42.02 -15.70
N THR A 366 -1.21 42.60 -16.16
CA THR A 366 -1.48 44.03 -16.03
C THR A 366 -1.66 44.40 -14.57
N ALA A 367 -2.39 43.58 -13.81
CA ALA A 367 -2.59 43.76 -12.38
C ALA A 367 -1.29 43.67 -11.59
N ALA A 368 -0.43 42.69 -11.85
CA ALA A 368 0.88 42.58 -11.21
C ALA A 368 1.75 43.82 -11.46
N SER A 369 1.71 44.37 -12.69
CA SER A 369 2.41 45.61 -13.02
C SER A 369 1.83 46.82 -12.29
N ALA A 370 0.50 46.90 -12.16
CA ALA A 370 -0.18 47.95 -11.41
C ALA A 370 0.08 47.84 -9.89
N GLU A 371 0.05 46.64 -9.31
CA GLU A 371 0.39 46.37 -7.91
C GLU A 371 1.82 46.77 -7.57
N ALA A 372 2.77 46.54 -8.50
CA ALA A 372 4.16 46.94 -8.32
C ALA A 372 4.33 48.46 -8.23
N ASN A 373 3.47 49.21 -8.93
CA ASN A 373 3.48 50.68 -8.96
C ASN A 373 2.60 51.30 -7.86
N ALA A 374 1.66 50.56 -7.28
CA ALA A 374 0.81 51.03 -6.20
C ALA A 374 1.60 51.21 -4.90
N VAL A 375 1.47 52.39 -4.29
CA VAL A 375 2.20 52.74 -3.06
C VAL A 375 1.49 52.20 -1.82
N ARG A 376 0.16 52.16 -1.84
CA ARG A 376 -0.66 51.87 -0.66
C ARG A 376 -1.13 50.40 -0.62
N PRO A 377 -1.07 49.71 0.54
CA PRO A 377 -1.52 48.33 0.66
C PRO A 377 -2.98 48.09 0.27
N GLU A 378 -3.88 49.03 0.56
CA GLU A 378 -5.29 48.94 0.19
C GLU A 378 -5.51 48.98 -1.33
N GLU A 379 -4.68 49.76 -2.04
CA GLU A 379 -4.72 49.85 -3.50
C GLU A 379 -4.24 48.55 -4.15
N LYS A 380 -3.15 47.95 -3.63
CA LYS A 380 -2.69 46.62 -4.07
C LYS A 380 -3.77 45.56 -3.88
N THR A 381 -4.44 45.58 -2.72
CA THR A 381 -5.53 44.64 -2.42
C THR A 381 -6.70 44.82 -3.39
N ALA A 382 -7.10 46.07 -3.68
CA ALA A 382 -8.17 46.37 -4.62
C ALA A 382 -7.82 45.96 -6.06
N ILE A 383 -6.60 46.23 -6.53
CA ILE A 383 -6.10 45.81 -7.85
C ILE A 383 -6.16 44.29 -7.97
N ARG A 384 -5.68 43.56 -6.95
CA ARG A 384 -5.71 42.09 -6.93
C ARG A 384 -7.13 41.54 -6.98
N ALA A 385 -8.04 42.12 -6.20
CA ALA A 385 -9.43 41.70 -6.16
C ALA A 385 -10.14 41.91 -7.52
N ASP A 386 -9.95 43.07 -8.17
CA ASP A 386 -10.47 43.33 -9.52
C ASP A 386 -9.89 42.35 -10.55
N ALA A 387 -8.57 42.16 -10.52
CA ALA A 387 -7.88 41.24 -11.41
C ALA A 387 -8.38 39.80 -11.27
N ASN A 388 -8.54 39.32 -10.04
CA ASN A 388 -9.08 37.99 -9.76
C ASN A 388 -10.52 37.84 -10.29
N SER A 389 -11.36 38.86 -10.10
CA SER A 389 -12.74 38.86 -10.60
C SER A 389 -12.78 38.76 -12.14
N ARG A 390 -11.96 39.57 -12.82
CA ARG A 390 -11.88 39.59 -14.29
C ARG A 390 -11.22 38.34 -14.86
N ALA A 391 -10.17 37.83 -14.24
CA ALA A 391 -9.56 36.56 -14.62
C ALA A 391 -10.57 35.42 -14.47
N LYS A 392 -11.32 35.38 -13.36
CA LYS A 392 -12.42 34.43 -13.16
C LYS A 392 -13.46 34.51 -14.27
N PHE A 393 -13.88 35.72 -14.68
CA PHE A 393 -14.82 35.88 -15.79
C PHE A 393 -14.33 35.21 -17.08
N HIS A 394 -13.05 35.41 -17.44
CA HIS A 394 -12.45 34.76 -18.60
C HIS A 394 -12.34 33.23 -18.43
N HIS A 395 -11.98 32.74 -17.23
CA HIS A 395 -11.98 31.30 -16.95
C HIS A 395 -13.38 30.67 -17.07
N ASP A 396 -14.42 31.35 -16.58
CA ASP A 396 -15.80 30.88 -16.72
C ASP A 396 -16.23 30.81 -18.20
N ASN A 397 -15.80 31.77 -19.03
CA ASN A 397 -16.05 31.76 -20.46
C ASN A 397 -15.25 30.65 -21.18
N ALA A 398 -14.02 30.39 -20.77
CA ALA A 398 -13.22 29.27 -21.26
C ALA A 398 -13.92 27.93 -20.96
N ILE A 399 -14.47 27.74 -19.75
CA ILE A 399 -15.27 26.55 -19.41
C ILE A 399 -16.50 26.43 -20.31
N LYS A 400 -17.24 27.53 -20.56
CA LYS A 400 -18.37 27.52 -21.51
C LYS A 400 -17.95 27.12 -22.92
N GLY A 401 -16.80 27.62 -23.38
CA GLY A 401 -16.23 27.25 -24.68
C GLY A 401 -15.92 25.75 -24.76
N LEU A 402 -15.33 25.18 -23.72
CA LEU A 402 -15.05 23.74 -23.63
C LEU A 402 -16.33 22.90 -23.58
N LEU A 403 -17.37 23.34 -22.85
CA LEU A 403 -18.68 22.68 -22.86
C LEU A 403 -19.31 22.68 -24.26
N GLY A 404 -19.18 23.79 -24.99
CA GLY A 404 -19.58 23.86 -26.39
C GLY A 404 -18.78 22.90 -27.27
N ALA A 405 -17.46 22.83 -27.09
CA ALA A 405 -16.60 21.91 -27.82
C ALA A 405 -16.96 20.43 -27.57
N GLU A 406 -17.30 20.07 -26.33
CA GLU A 406 -17.69 18.70 -25.94
C GLU A 406 -18.89 18.17 -26.74
N GLN A 407 -19.82 19.07 -27.13
CA GLN A 407 -21.02 18.71 -27.87
C GLN A 407 -20.72 18.26 -29.32
N PHE A 408 -19.61 18.75 -29.88
CA PHE A 408 -19.19 18.44 -31.25
C PHE A 408 -18.08 17.39 -31.33
N ALA A 409 -17.38 17.14 -30.23
CA ALA A 409 -16.23 16.25 -30.19
C ALA A 409 -16.64 14.77 -30.11
N GLU A 410 -15.81 13.93 -30.73
CA GLU A 410 -15.96 12.46 -30.72
C GLU A 410 -14.63 11.78 -30.37
N GLY A 411 -14.68 10.50 -29.99
CA GLY A 411 -13.50 9.67 -29.68
C GLY A 411 -12.50 10.34 -28.74
N ASN A 412 -11.23 10.31 -29.10
CA ASN A 412 -10.14 10.86 -28.28
C ASN A 412 -10.17 12.38 -28.13
N GLU A 413 -10.78 13.12 -29.08
CA GLU A 413 -10.96 14.58 -28.92
C GLU A 413 -11.95 14.87 -27.79
N LYS A 414 -13.03 14.09 -27.71
CA LYS A 414 -14.01 14.21 -26.62
C LYS A 414 -13.40 13.88 -25.28
N LEU A 415 -12.62 12.80 -25.19
CA LEU A 415 -11.90 12.42 -23.96
C LEU A 415 -10.94 13.53 -23.51
N ALA A 416 -10.21 14.15 -24.43
CA ALA A 416 -9.31 15.26 -24.13
C ALA A 416 -10.06 16.49 -23.59
N ILE A 417 -11.17 16.88 -24.22
CA ILE A 417 -12.00 18.00 -23.78
C ILE A 417 -12.64 17.72 -22.41
N GLN A 418 -13.15 16.51 -22.19
CA GLN A 418 -13.72 16.11 -20.91
C GLN A 418 -12.67 16.08 -19.79
N LEU A 419 -11.45 15.63 -20.09
CA LEU A 419 -10.35 15.65 -19.13
C LEU A 419 -9.96 17.09 -18.76
N GLU A 420 -9.84 17.98 -19.75
CA GLU A 420 -9.55 19.41 -19.54
C GLU A 420 -10.66 20.09 -18.72
N LEU A 421 -11.94 19.83 -19.03
CA LEU A 421 -13.08 20.30 -18.23
C LEU A 421 -12.97 19.84 -16.78
N ALA A 422 -12.69 18.56 -16.56
CA ALA A 422 -12.55 17.99 -15.23
C ALA A 422 -11.44 18.67 -14.42
N GLN A 423 -10.29 18.91 -15.04
CA GLN A 423 -9.15 19.59 -14.43
C GLN A 423 -9.49 21.04 -14.06
N ARG A 424 -10.11 21.80 -14.97
CA ARG A 424 -10.51 23.19 -14.70
C ARG A 424 -11.53 23.31 -13.57
N TYR A 425 -12.53 22.44 -13.55
CA TYR A 425 -13.50 22.42 -12.44
C TYR A 425 -12.81 22.10 -11.10
N ARG A 426 -11.89 21.13 -11.09
CA ARG A 426 -11.11 20.80 -9.89
C ARG A 426 -10.29 22.00 -9.41
N ASP A 427 -9.61 22.67 -10.32
CA ASP A 427 -8.73 23.80 -10.00
C ASP A 427 -9.53 25.03 -9.54
N ALA A 428 -10.78 25.18 -10.02
CA ALA A 428 -11.76 26.16 -9.52
C ALA A 428 -12.41 25.76 -8.18
N GLY A 429 -12.08 24.61 -7.61
CA GLY A 429 -12.67 24.09 -6.36
C GLY A 429 -14.05 23.43 -6.53
N ASP A 430 -14.59 23.37 -7.75
CA ASP A 430 -15.86 22.71 -8.07
C ASP A 430 -15.66 21.19 -8.24
N CYS A 431 -15.42 20.52 -7.11
CA CYS A 431 -15.20 19.07 -7.08
C CYS A 431 -16.42 18.28 -7.60
N GLY A 432 -17.63 18.83 -7.56
CA GLY A 432 -18.84 18.16 -8.05
C GLY A 432 -18.79 17.97 -9.57
N ASN A 433 -18.55 19.06 -10.30
CA ASN A 433 -18.41 18.98 -11.76
C ASN A 433 -17.11 18.28 -12.18
N ALA A 434 -16.01 18.45 -11.43
CA ALA A 434 -14.77 17.72 -11.69
C ALA A 434 -14.99 16.20 -11.67
N ILE A 435 -15.61 15.68 -10.60
CA ILE A 435 -15.93 14.25 -10.48
C ILE A 435 -16.83 13.80 -11.62
N ARG A 436 -17.85 14.58 -11.99
CA ARG A 436 -18.75 14.26 -13.10
C ARG A 436 -17.99 14.04 -14.41
N PHE A 437 -17.05 14.92 -14.76
CA PHE A 437 -16.28 14.80 -15.99
C PHE A 437 -15.18 13.74 -15.93
N PHE A 438 -14.48 13.58 -14.80
CA PHE A 438 -13.57 12.45 -14.63
C PHE A 438 -14.30 11.10 -14.75
N LYS A 439 -15.54 10.97 -14.24
CA LYS A 439 -16.34 9.76 -14.42
C LYS A 439 -16.64 9.47 -15.89
N LYS A 440 -17.07 10.49 -16.64
CA LYS A 440 -17.27 10.37 -18.10
C LYS A 440 -16.00 9.84 -18.79
N VAL A 441 -14.82 10.41 -18.47
CA VAL A 441 -13.53 9.95 -19.03
C VAL A 441 -13.29 8.48 -18.67
N ALA A 442 -13.41 8.10 -17.39
CA ALA A 442 -13.17 6.75 -16.90
C ALA A 442 -14.13 5.69 -17.47
N GLU A 443 -15.39 6.08 -17.71
CA GLU A 443 -16.44 5.22 -18.27
C GLU A 443 -16.30 5.04 -19.79
N THR A 444 -15.78 6.04 -20.49
CA THR A 444 -15.79 6.07 -21.96
C THR A 444 -14.44 5.71 -22.59
N THR A 445 -13.32 5.87 -21.87
CA THR A 445 -11.98 5.54 -22.39
C THR A 445 -11.74 4.03 -22.45
N ASP A 446 -11.15 3.57 -23.55
CA ASP A 446 -10.58 2.23 -23.69
C ASP A 446 -9.12 2.16 -23.20
N GLN A 447 -8.47 3.32 -23.01
CA GLN A 447 -7.08 3.42 -22.54
C GLN A 447 -7.01 3.19 -21.02
N PRO A 448 -6.41 2.08 -20.54
CA PRO A 448 -6.43 1.74 -19.12
C PRO A 448 -5.74 2.79 -18.23
N GLY A 449 -4.62 3.35 -18.71
CA GLY A 449 -3.88 4.39 -17.97
C GLY A 449 -4.67 5.71 -17.82
N LEU A 450 -5.52 6.06 -18.79
CA LEU A 450 -6.39 7.23 -18.67
C LEU A 450 -7.55 6.98 -17.70
N LYS A 451 -8.10 5.76 -17.72
CA LYS A 451 -9.15 5.34 -16.80
C LYS A 451 -8.68 5.37 -15.36
N GLU A 452 -7.51 4.80 -15.09
CA GLU A 452 -6.89 4.78 -13.76
C GLU A 452 -6.64 6.20 -13.26
N GLU A 453 -6.06 7.06 -14.11
CA GLU A 453 -5.83 8.48 -13.77
C GLU A 453 -7.13 9.18 -13.40
N ALA A 454 -8.18 9.04 -14.22
CA ALA A 454 -9.48 9.66 -13.95
C ALA A 454 -10.11 9.17 -12.64
N LEU A 455 -10.04 7.86 -12.35
CA LEU A 455 -10.51 7.29 -11.08
C LEU A 455 -9.71 7.80 -9.87
N SER A 456 -8.39 7.93 -9.99
CA SER A 456 -7.53 8.51 -8.96
C SER A 456 -7.94 9.96 -8.64
N GLN A 457 -8.21 10.76 -9.68
CA GLN A 457 -8.65 12.15 -9.50
C GLN A 457 -10.03 12.27 -8.85
N ILE A 458 -10.95 11.34 -9.14
CA ILE A 458 -12.26 11.27 -8.44
C ILE A 458 -12.05 11.09 -6.93
N GLY A 459 -11.18 10.17 -6.52
CA GLY A 459 -10.86 9.93 -5.11
C GLY A 459 -10.35 11.20 -4.41
N ARG A 460 -9.37 11.88 -5.03
CA ARG A 460 -8.80 13.14 -4.50
C ARG A 460 -9.85 14.24 -4.30
N CYS A 461 -10.79 14.38 -5.23
CA CYS A 461 -11.91 15.32 -5.09
C CYS A 461 -12.91 14.91 -4.01
N GLY A 462 -13.14 13.60 -3.83
CA GLY A 462 -14.00 13.06 -2.77
C GLY A 462 -13.47 13.37 -1.38
N ASP A 463 -12.17 13.15 -1.15
CA ASP A 463 -11.53 13.40 0.15
C ASP A 463 -11.56 14.88 0.54
N LYS A 464 -11.31 15.78 -0.42
CA LYS A 464 -11.42 17.23 -0.18
C LYS A 464 -12.82 17.65 0.25
N LYS A 465 -13.88 17.07 -0.35
CA LYS A 465 -15.27 17.39 0.01
C LYS A 465 -15.58 17.00 1.45
N ASN A 466 -15.03 15.88 1.92
CA ASN A 466 -15.22 15.40 3.28
C ASN A 466 -14.45 16.23 4.33
N ASN A 467 -13.39 16.93 3.93
CA ASN A 467 -12.59 17.78 4.82
C ASN A 467 -13.08 19.23 4.91
N ILE A 468 -13.92 19.71 3.98
CA ILE A 468 -14.51 21.07 4.05
C ILE A 468 -15.79 21.08 4.92
N GLY A 469 -16.35 19.90 5.22
CA GLY A 469 -17.54 19.75 6.07
C GLY A 469 -17.25 19.44 7.55
N LYS A 470 -15.99 19.49 7.96
CA LYS A 470 -15.53 19.41 9.36
C LYS A 470 -14.85 20.73 9.70
#